data_AF-A0A523NAU2-F1
#
_entry.id   AF-A0A523NAU2-F1
#
_cell.length_a   1.000
_cell.length_b   1.000
_cell.length_c   1.000
_cell.angle_alpha   90.00
_cell.angle_beta   90.00
_cell.angle_gamma   90.00
#
_symmetry.space_group_name_H-M   'P 1'
#
loop_
_entity.id
_entity.type
_entity.pdbx_description
1 polymer ?
#
loop_
_entity_poly.entity_id
_entity_poly.type
_entity_poly.pdbx_seq_one_letter_code
_entity_poly.pdbx_strand_id
1 'polypeptide(L)'
;FGIDVKTSDNVFGQIGGGVSYFMIDDLSLELELNGMYFSQIDDDAVGLNLVLLFRWHFIAKEKWSLYFDVGAGLLGTTATVPGPTPDEPRGGSSFNFTPQSGFGFTVEVAENMRLFAGARVYHISNAQLYEGNPGRDNLFFYAGVSLPF
;
A
#
# COMPACT_ATOMS: atom_id res chain seq x y z
N PHE A 1 1.29 -8.11 -0.88
CA PHE A 1 1.37 -8.65 -2.24
C PHE A 1 0.22 -8.08 -3.06
N GLY A 2 0.54 -7.41 -4.16
CA GLY A 2 -0.44 -6.75 -5.01
C GLY A 2 -0.52 -7.38 -6.40
N ILE A 3 -1.72 -7.42 -6.96
CA ILE A 3 -2.02 -7.93 -8.30
C ILE A 3 -2.74 -6.83 -9.05
N ASP A 4 -2.24 -6.48 -10.24
CA ASP A 4 -2.87 -5.52 -11.13
C ASP A 4 -4.21 -6.08 -11.64
N VAL A 5 -5.25 -5.25 -11.60
CA VAL A 5 -6.61 -5.63 -12.00
C VAL A 5 -6.80 -5.67 -13.52
N LYS A 6 -5.96 -4.96 -14.28
CA LYS A 6 -6.01 -4.96 -15.75
C LYS A 6 -5.18 -6.09 -16.34
N THR A 7 -4.02 -6.37 -15.75
CA THR A 7 -3.04 -7.32 -16.26
C THR A 7 -2.51 -8.18 -15.12
N SER A 8 -3.09 -9.36 -14.89
CA SER A 8 -2.76 -10.20 -13.71
C SER A 8 -1.29 -10.64 -13.61
N ASP A 9 -0.54 -10.58 -14.72
CA ASP A 9 0.90 -10.88 -14.74
C ASP A 9 1.74 -9.78 -14.06
N ASN A 10 1.21 -8.56 -13.99
CA ASN A 10 1.82 -7.47 -13.25
C ASN A 10 1.52 -7.63 -11.75
N VAL A 11 2.54 -7.91 -10.95
CA VAL A 11 2.44 -8.06 -9.49
C VAL A 11 3.43 -7.17 -8.75
N PHE A 12 3.23 -6.96 -7.46
CA PHE A 12 4.24 -6.34 -6.62
C PHE A 12 4.31 -6.94 -5.21
N GLY A 13 5.53 -6.99 -4.67
CA GLY A 13 5.82 -7.29 -3.28
C GLY A 13 6.07 -6.00 -2.50
N GLN A 14 5.70 -6.00 -1.22
CA GLN A 14 5.97 -4.89 -0.30
C GLN A 14 6.41 -5.47 1.05
N ILE A 15 7.47 -4.90 1.62
CA ILE A 15 7.90 -5.10 3.00
C ILE A 15 8.22 -3.75 3.62
N GLY A 16 7.86 -3.54 4.88
CA GLY A 16 8.09 -2.25 5.51
C GLY A 16 7.73 -2.25 6.99
N GLY A 17 7.81 -1.07 7.56
CA GLY A 17 7.42 -0.81 8.94
C GLY A 17 6.95 0.63 9.07
N GLY A 18 6.29 0.93 10.19
CA GLY A 18 5.75 2.25 10.43
C GLY A 18 5.49 2.49 11.91
N VAL A 19 5.12 3.73 12.21
CA VAL A 19 4.66 4.15 13.53
C VAL A 19 3.17 4.49 13.44
N SER A 20 2.43 4.11 14.48
CA SER A 20 1.00 4.38 14.59
C SER A 20 0.74 5.24 15.82
N TYR A 21 -0.01 6.32 15.64
CA TYR A 21 -0.42 7.22 16.71
C TYR A 21 -1.95 7.26 16.78
N PHE A 22 -2.52 6.81 17.90
CA PHE A 22 -3.95 6.90 18.17
C PHE A 22 -4.32 8.34 18.53
N MET A 23 -5.04 9.01 17.62
CA MET A 23 -5.54 10.38 17.83
C MET A 23 -6.76 10.39 18.76
N ILE A 24 -7.55 9.31 18.69
CA ILE A 24 -8.62 8.92 19.60
C ILE A 24 -8.61 7.38 19.70
N ASP A 25 -9.33 6.80 20.66
CA ASP A 25 -9.24 5.38 21.02
C ASP A 25 -9.31 4.41 19.84
N ASP A 26 -10.13 4.70 18.82
CA ASP A 26 -10.34 3.83 17.67
C ASP A 26 -9.80 4.39 16.33
N LEU A 27 -9.10 5.52 16.32
CA LEU A 27 -8.60 6.15 15.09
C LEU A 27 -7.12 6.47 15.20
N SER A 28 -6.31 5.81 14.37
CA SER A 28 -4.87 6.04 14.29
C SER A 28 -4.45 6.75 13.00
N LEU A 29 -3.37 7.52 13.14
CA LEU A 29 -2.54 8.02 12.05
C LEU A 29 -1.27 7.16 11.96
N GLU A 30 -1.00 6.59 10.80
CA GLU A 30 0.13 5.71 10.51
C GLU A 30 1.08 6.37 9.51
N LEU A 31 2.37 6.40 9.84
CA LEU A 31 3.44 6.77 8.92
C LEU A 31 4.28 5.53 8.62
N GLU A 32 4.27 5.06 7.39
CA GLU A 32 4.97 3.84 6.96
C GLU A 32 6.07 4.14 5.95
N LEU A 33 7.20 3.45 6.07
CA LEU A 33 8.22 3.36 5.03
C LEU A 33 8.29 1.92 4.52
N ASN A 34 8.11 1.78 3.20
CA ASN A 34 7.94 0.50 2.54
C ASN A 34 8.95 0.34 1.39
N GLY A 35 9.67 -0.78 1.38
CA GLY A 35 10.38 -1.26 0.21
C GLY A 35 9.44 -2.07 -0.69
N MET A 36 9.51 -1.82 -1.99
CA MET A 36 8.63 -2.43 -2.99
C MET A 36 9.45 -3.05 -4.12
N TYR A 37 8.98 -4.19 -4.62
CA TYR A 37 9.48 -4.82 -5.84
C TYR A 37 8.30 -5.05 -6.78
N PHE A 38 8.42 -4.58 -8.01
CA PHE A 38 7.43 -4.70 -9.07
C PHE A 38 7.95 -5.69 -10.10
N SER A 39 7.17 -6.75 -10.32
CA SER A 39 7.33 -7.61 -11.48
C SER A 39 6.25 -7.21 -12.48
N GLN A 40 6.66 -6.73 -13.64
CA GLN A 40 5.75 -6.14 -14.61
C GLN A 40 6.18 -6.47 -16.04
N ILE A 41 5.25 -6.32 -16.98
CA ILE A 41 5.56 -6.34 -18.41
C ILE A 41 6.53 -5.19 -18.68
N ASP A 42 7.64 -5.51 -19.35
CA ASP A 42 8.84 -4.67 -19.54
C ASP A 42 9.84 -4.80 -18.38
N ASP A 43 10.38 -3.70 -17.86
CA ASP A 43 11.43 -3.73 -16.84
C ASP A 43 10.86 -3.87 -15.42
N ASP A 44 11.37 -4.84 -14.67
CA ASP A 44 11.16 -4.94 -13.22
C ASP A 44 11.67 -3.67 -12.51
N ALA A 45 11.02 -3.28 -11.42
CA ALA A 45 11.40 -2.09 -10.66
C ALA A 45 11.52 -2.40 -9.16
N VAL A 46 12.48 -1.75 -8.49
CA VAL A 46 12.50 -1.66 -7.02
C VAL A 46 12.25 -0.23 -6.61
N GLY A 47 11.64 -0.03 -5.45
CA GLY A 47 11.29 1.32 -4.99
C GLY A 47 11.11 1.45 -3.49
N LEU A 48 11.03 2.71 -3.06
CA LEU A 48 10.67 3.11 -1.71
C LEU A 48 9.37 3.91 -1.75
N ASN A 49 8.50 3.62 -0.80
CA ASN A 49 7.21 4.27 -0.67
C ASN A 49 7.00 4.78 0.76
N LEU A 50 6.86 6.09 0.91
CA LEU A 50 6.55 6.75 2.17
C LEU A 50 5.06 7.05 2.22
N VAL A 51 4.34 6.50 3.18
CA VAL A 51 2.87 6.50 3.21
C VAL A 51 2.34 7.13 4.48
N LEU A 52 1.31 7.97 4.33
CA LEU A 52 0.47 8.39 5.43
C LEU A 52 -0.90 7.71 5.33
N LEU A 53 -1.33 7.04 6.41
CA LEU A 53 -2.55 6.25 6.49
C LEU A 53 -3.39 6.65 7.70
N PHE A 54 -4.70 6.72 7.54
CA PHE A 54 -5.66 6.76 8.62
C PHE A 54 -6.27 5.37 8.76
N ARG A 55 -6.31 4.83 9.98
CA ARG A 55 -6.99 3.55 10.27
C ARG A 55 -8.03 3.74 11.35
N TRP A 56 -9.27 3.39 11.03
CA TRP A 56 -10.40 3.45 11.94
C TRP A 56 -10.89 2.05 12.31
N HIS A 57 -10.77 1.71 13.59
CA HIS A 57 -11.25 0.49 14.20
C HIS A 57 -12.77 0.58 14.50
N PHE A 58 -13.59 0.55 13.44
CA PHE A 58 -15.04 0.71 13.54
C PHE A 58 -15.76 -0.40 14.33
N ILE A 59 -15.10 -1.56 14.55
CA ILE A 59 -15.48 -2.51 15.57
C ILE A 59 -14.24 -2.82 16.41
N ALA A 60 -14.20 -2.31 17.64
CA ALA A 60 -13.15 -2.60 18.61
C ALA A 60 -13.68 -3.49 19.74
N LYS A 61 -13.02 -4.64 19.95
CA LYS A 61 -13.20 -5.53 21.09
C LYS A 61 -11.85 -5.69 21.79
N GLU A 62 -11.89 -6.19 23.01
CA GLU A 62 -10.70 -6.38 23.86
C GLU A 62 -9.56 -7.08 23.10
N LYS A 63 -9.85 -8.20 22.42
CA LYS A 63 -8.83 -9.04 21.76
C LYS A 63 -8.78 -8.93 20.24
N TRP A 64 -9.73 -8.26 19.61
CA TRP A 64 -9.78 -8.16 18.16
C TRP A 64 -10.49 -6.89 17.70
N SER A 65 -10.22 -6.49 16.47
CA SER A 65 -10.95 -5.40 15.84
C SER A 65 -11.11 -5.63 14.35
N LEU A 66 -12.12 -4.99 13.76
CA LEU A 66 -12.19 -4.75 12.32
C LEU A 66 -11.91 -3.27 12.08
N TYR A 67 -11.19 -2.99 10.99
CA TYR A 67 -10.84 -1.63 10.64
C TYR A 67 -11.02 -1.36 9.15
N PHE A 68 -11.21 -0.08 8.85
CA PHE A 68 -11.08 0.51 7.54
C PHE A 68 -9.84 1.41 7.53
N ASP A 69 -9.08 1.42 6.46
CA ASP A 69 -7.99 2.38 6.27
C ASP A 69 -8.05 3.12 4.93
N VAL A 70 -7.52 4.34 4.93
CA VAL A 70 -7.39 5.21 3.75
C VAL A 70 -6.14 6.06 3.87
N GLY A 71 -5.42 6.24 2.77
CA GLY A 71 -4.18 6.99 2.78
C GLY A 71 -3.61 7.18 1.40
N ALA A 72 -2.46 7.85 1.36
CA ALA A 72 -1.68 8.03 0.15
C ALA A 72 -0.19 8.12 0.50
N GLY A 73 0.65 7.69 -0.42
CA GLY A 73 2.09 7.81 -0.29
C GLY A 73 2.77 8.42 -1.50
N LEU A 74 4.08 8.58 -1.34
CA LEU A 74 5.03 9.00 -2.37
C LEU A 74 5.93 7.81 -2.68
N LEU A 75 5.94 7.38 -3.94
CA LEU A 75 6.69 6.24 -4.45
C LEU A 75 7.79 6.73 -5.39
N GLY A 76 9.04 6.35 -5.09
CA GLY A 76 10.17 6.47 -6.00
C GLY A 76 10.68 5.08 -6.41
N THR A 77 10.89 4.85 -7.70
CA THR A 77 11.31 3.55 -8.27
C THR A 77 12.50 3.67 -9.21
N THR A 78 13.22 2.57 -9.42
CA THR A 78 14.37 2.50 -10.32
C THR A 78 14.01 2.50 -11.81
N ALA A 79 12.78 2.09 -12.13
CA ALA A 79 12.21 2.11 -13.48
C ALA A 79 10.77 2.67 -13.41
N THR A 80 10.16 2.95 -14.57
CA THR A 80 8.80 3.48 -14.63
C THR A 80 7.78 2.45 -14.15
N VAL A 81 6.84 2.88 -13.31
CA VAL A 81 5.73 2.03 -12.85
C VAL A 81 4.40 2.75 -13.14
N PRO A 82 3.48 2.13 -13.91
CA PRO A 82 3.70 0.91 -14.70
C PRO A 82 4.71 1.11 -15.83
N GLY A 83 5.32 0.01 -16.28
CA GLY A 83 6.18 0.01 -17.47
C GLY A 83 5.42 0.35 -18.77
N PRO A 84 6.12 0.70 -19.86
CA PRO A 84 5.52 0.93 -21.17
C PRO A 84 4.84 -0.34 -21.73
N THR A 85 3.74 -0.16 -22.46
CA THR A 85 3.06 -1.24 -23.19
C THR A 85 2.78 -0.80 -24.64
N PRO A 86 2.38 -1.71 -25.54
CA PRO A 86 1.97 -1.32 -26.90
C PRO A 86 0.82 -0.29 -26.92
N ASP A 87 -0.11 -0.37 -25.97
CA ASP A 87 -1.25 0.55 -25.86
C ASP A 87 -0.89 1.83 -25.11
N GLU A 88 0.08 1.78 -24.20
CA GLU A 88 0.55 2.89 -23.36
C GLU A 88 2.08 3.05 -23.50
N PRO A 89 2.58 3.49 -24.66
CA PRO A 89 4.00 3.43 -25.02
C PRO A 89 4.90 4.36 -24.21
N ARG A 90 4.31 5.29 -23.44
CA ARG A 90 5.06 6.15 -22.51
C ARG A 90 5.16 5.55 -21.10
N GLY A 91 4.33 4.56 -20.77
CA GLY A 91 4.23 4.01 -19.43
C GLY A 91 3.81 5.05 -18.38
N GLY A 92 4.15 4.77 -17.13
CA GLY A 92 4.03 5.71 -16.00
C GLY A 92 5.31 6.52 -15.77
N SER A 93 5.66 6.71 -14.51
CA SER A 93 6.85 7.44 -14.09
C SER A 93 7.66 6.64 -13.07
N SER A 94 8.91 7.04 -12.83
CA SER A 94 9.70 6.57 -11.69
C SER A 94 9.32 7.28 -10.37
N PHE A 95 8.50 8.32 -10.44
CA PHE A 95 7.88 8.97 -9.29
C PHE A 95 6.35 8.93 -9.41
N ASN A 96 5.69 8.37 -8.39
CA ASN A 96 4.23 8.23 -8.35
C ASN A 96 3.66 8.52 -6.96
N PHE A 97 2.35 8.69 -6.90
CA PHE A 97 1.54 8.67 -5.69
C PHE A 97 0.87 7.31 -5.52
N THR A 98 0.63 6.93 -4.27
CA THR A 98 0.04 5.62 -3.91
C THR A 98 -1.26 5.73 -3.09
N PRO A 99 -2.31 6.40 -3.59
CA PRO A 99 -3.60 6.42 -2.90
C PRO A 99 -4.16 5.01 -2.75
N GLN A 100 -4.59 4.69 -1.53
CA GLN A 100 -5.04 3.36 -1.16
C GLN A 100 -6.16 3.43 -0.12
N SER A 101 -7.05 2.45 -0.15
CA SER A 101 -8.04 2.25 0.90
C SER A 101 -8.42 0.78 1.01
N GLY A 102 -8.84 0.36 2.20
CA GLY A 102 -9.13 -1.06 2.42
C GLY A 102 -9.73 -1.38 3.77
N PHE A 103 -9.88 -2.68 3.99
CA PHE A 103 -10.39 -3.24 5.22
C PHE A 103 -9.45 -4.30 5.74
N GLY A 104 -9.46 -4.48 7.05
CA GLY A 104 -8.73 -5.56 7.69
C GLY A 104 -9.20 -5.86 9.09
N PHE A 105 -8.45 -6.72 9.74
CA PHE A 105 -8.69 -7.12 11.11
C PHE A 105 -7.39 -7.12 11.91
N THR A 106 -7.52 -6.96 13.22
CA THR A 106 -6.43 -7.19 14.18
C THR A 106 -6.84 -8.26 15.16
N VAL A 107 -5.89 -9.06 15.64
CA VAL A 107 -6.09 -9.98 16.76
C VAL A 107 -4.91 -9.92 17.71
N GLU A 108 -5.18 -9.86 19.00
CA GLU A 108 -4.18 -9.94 20.05
C GLU A 108 -3.71 -11.40 20.20
N VAL A 109 -2.40 -11.59 20.13
CA VAL A 109 -1.75 -12.91 20.17
C VAL A 109 -0.83 -13.10 21.37
N ALA A 110 -0.42 -11.99 22.01
CA ALA A 110 0.24 -11.96 23.30
C ALA A 110 -0.01 -10.58 23.94
N GLU A 111 0.41 -10.41 25.19
CA GLU A 111 0.29 -9.13 25.90
C GLU A 111 0.90 -8.00 25.06
N ASN A 112 0.06 -7.03 24.68
CA ASN A 112 0.38 -5.88 23.82
C ASN A 112 0.88 -6.22 22.39
N MET A 113 0.87 -7.48 21.96
CA MET A 113 1.25 -7.87 20.60
C MET A 113 0.03 -8.24 19.78
N ARG A 114 -0.13 -7.57 18.63
CA ARG A 114 -1.25 -7.81 17.70
C ARG A 114 -0.75 -8.27 16.35
N LEU A 115 -1.41 -9.28 15.80
CA LEU A 115 -1.36 -9.54 14.36
C LEU A 115 -2.41 -8.69 13.68
N PHE A 116 -2.09 -8.24 12.47
CA PHE A 116 -3.06 -7.60 11.60
C PHE A 116 -2.91 -8.10 10.17
N ALA A 117 -4.02 -8.14 9.46
CA ALA A 117 -4.05 -8.46 8.04
C ALA A 117 -5.24 -7.78 7.37
N GLY A 118 -5.17 -7.62 6.06
CA GLY A 118 -6.22 -6.93 5.31
C GLY A 118 -6.01 -6.96 3.80
N ALA A 119 -6.92 -6.29 3.12
CA ALA A 119 -6.88 -6.06 1.69
C ALA A 119 -7.18 -4.60 1.36
N ARG A 120 -6.50 -4.06 0.34
CA ARG A 120 -6.66 -2.69 -0.14
C ARG A 120 -6.85 -2.67 -1.65
N VAL A 121 -7.63 -1.70 -2.11
CA VAL A 121 -7.48 -1.17 -3.46
C VAL A 121 -6.31 -0.19 -3.42
N TYR A 122 -5.33 -0.40 -4.30
CA TYR A 122 -4.05 0.28 -4.28
C TYR A 122 -3.76 0.86 -5.66
N HIS A 123 -3.90 2.17 -5.79
CA HIS A 123 -3.73 2.88 -7.04
C HIS A 123 -2.33 3.51 -7.10
N ILE A 124 -1.67 3.41 -8.25
CA ILE A 124 -0.37 4.02 -8.52
C ILE A 124 -0.52 4.92 -9.73
N SER A 125 -0.21 6.20 -9.58
CA SER A 125 -0.19 7.16 -10.70
C SER A 125 0.67 8.36 -10.39
N ASN A 126 1.09 9.09 -11.42
CA ASN A 126 1.91 10.28 -11.25
C ASN A 126 1.10 11.58 -11.23
N ALA A 127 -0.23 11.48 -11.13
CA ALA A 127 -1.16 12.62 -11.14
C ALA A 127 -0.99 13.59 -12.34
N GLN A 128 -0.59 13.06 -13.50
CA GLN A 128 -0.30 13.83 -14.72
C GLN A 128 0.87 14.84 -14.58
N LEU A 129 1.78 14.62 -13.62
CA LEU A 129 2.97 15.45 -13.45
C LEU A 129 4.09 15.11 -14.46
N TYR A 130 4.01 13.97 -15.12
CA TYR A 130 4.97 13.49 -16.12
C TYR A 130 4.25 13.02 -17.38
N GLU A 131 5.01 12.82 -18.46
CA GLU A 131 4.46 12.30 -19.70
C GLU A 131 4.04 10.83 -19.56
N GLY A 132 2.77 10.52 -19.87
CA GLY A 132 2.22 9.18 -19.68
C GLY A 132 1.72 8.98 -18.25
N ASN A 133 0.47 8.57 -18.11
CA ASN A 133 -0.12 8.27 -16.81
C ASN A 133 -1.28 7.26 -16.96
N PRO A 134 -0.99 6.04 -17.44
CA PRO A 134 -2.01 5.00 -17.60
C PRO A 134 -2.64 4.59 -16.25
N GLY A 135 -1.92 4.83 -15.16
CA GLY A 135 -2.26 4.39 -13.81
C GLY A 135 -2.19 2.86 -13.69
N ARG A 136 -1.99 2.38 -12.47
CA ARG A 136 -2.06 0.95 -12.15
C ARG A 136 -2.90 0.75 -10.90
N ASP A 137 -4.01 0.06 -11.06
CA ASP A 137 -4.93 -0.30 -9.98
C ASP A 137 -4.66 -1.73 -9.54
N ASN A 138 -4.49 -1.95 -8.25
CA ASN A 138 -4.13 -3.25 -7.73
C ASN A 138 -5.07 -3.66 -6.59
N LEU A 139 -5.33 -4.97 -6.50
CA LEU A 139 -5.79 -5.58 -5.26
C LEU A 139 -4.57 -5.99 -4.45
N PHE A 140 -4.41 -5.42 -3.26
CA PHE A 140 -3.26 -5.61 -2.40
C PHE A 140 -3.62 -6.29 -1.08
N PHE A 141 -2.98 -7.42 -0.79
CA PHE A 141 -3.13 -8.15 0.47
C PHE A 141 -1.90 -7.97 1.35
N TYR A 142 -2.09 -7.80 2.65
CA TYR A 142 -0.99 -7.64 3.61
C TYR A 142 -1.28 -8.33 4.93
N ALA A 143 -0.21 -8.62 5.65
CA ALA A 143 -0.22 -9.06 7.03
C ALA A 143 1.01 -8.51 7.75
N GLY A 144 0.92 -8.33 9.06
CA GLY A 144 2.00 -7.78 9.88
C GLY A 144 1.79 -7.99 11.37
N VAL A 145 2.75 -7.49 12.14
CA VAL A 145 2.77 -7.51 13.61
C VAL A 145 2.83 -6.06 14.09
N SER A 146 2.04 -5.73 15.12
CA SER A 146 2.12 -4.47 15.85
C SER A 146 2.67 -4.74 17.25
N LEU A 147 3.62 -3.90 17.66
CA LEU A 147 4.25 -3.90 18.98
C LEU A 147 4.04 -2.52 19.62
N PRO A 148 3.97 -2.42 20.95
CA PRO A 148 3.92 -1.15 21.64
C PRO A 148 5.30 -0.46 21.57
N PHE A 149 5.31 0.87 21.64
CA PHE A 149 6.53 1.69 21.74
C PHE A 149 6.32 2.88 22.68
#